data_AF-A0A0P7YVH4-F1
#
_entry.id   AF-A0A0P7YVH4-F1
#
_cell.length_a   1.000
_cell.length_b   1.000
_cell.length_c   1.000
_cell.angle_alpha   90.00
_cell.angle_beta   90.00
_cell.angle_gamma   90.00
#
_symmetry.space_group_name_H-M   'P 1'
#
loop_
_entity.id
_entity.type
_entity.pdbx_description
1 polymer ?
#
loop_
_entity_poly.entity_id
_entity_poly.type
_entity_poly.pdbx_seq_one_letter_code
_entity_poly.pdbx_strand_id
1 'polypeptide(L)' 'MRLFDVTPTTYAKSRQDLQRTLDVYWLVHNFVCAHFTTKVVPAVKLGILEVGLSWFQLLTMRYAI' A
#
# COMPACT_ATOMS: atom_id res chain seq x y z
N MET A 1 -16.76 -33.63 20.86
CA MET A 1 -17.03 -32.23 21.25
C MET A 1 -15.68 -31.51 21.33
N ARG A 2 -15.28 -30.79 20.26
CA ARG A 2 -14.11 -29.90 20.28
C ARG A 2 -14.64 -28.48 20.42
N LEU A 3 -14.66 -27.97 21.64
CA LEU A 3 -14.90 -26.55 21.91
C LEU A 3 -13.57 -25.82 21.74
N PHE A 4 -13.23 -25.50 20.50
CA PHE A 4 -12.36 -24.38 20.19
C PHE A 4 -13.23 -23.32 19.53
N ASP A 5 -14.10 -22.70 20.31
CA ASP A 5 -14.62 -21.38 19.98
C ASP A 5 -13.45 -20.40 20.13
N VAL A 6 -12.63 -20.32 19.09
CA VAL A 6 -11.74 -19.17 18.88
C VAL A 6 -12.68 -18.01 18.59
N THR A 7 -12.94 -17.18 19.60
CA THR A 7 -13.50 -15.87 19.35
C THR A 7 -12.53 -15.15 18.40
N PRO A 8 -12.94 -14.77 17.18
CA PRO A 8 -12.12 -13.85 16.41
C PRO A 8 -12.03 -12.61 17.28
N THR A 9 -10.84 -12.30 17.77
CA THR A 9 -10.59 -11.03 18.46
C THR A 9 -11.14 -9.91 17.57
N THR A 10 -11.65 -8.83 18.14
CA THR A 10 -12.23 -7.69 17.39
C THR A 10 -11.28 -7.12 16.32
N TYR A 11 -9.99 -7.51 16.38
CA TYR A 11 -8.90 -7.11 15.50
C TYR A 11 -8.48 -8.16 14.47
N ALA A 12 -9.12 -9.34 14.44
CA ALA A 12 -8.80 -10.40 13.49
C ALA A 12 -9.25 -10.01 12.07
N LYS A 13 -8.38 -9.30 11.34
CA LYS A 13 -8.56 -9.08 9.89
C LYS A 13 -8.19 -10.35 9.14
N SER A 14 -8.91 -10.64 8.05
CA SER A 14 -8.48 -11.71 7.15
C SER A 14 -7.10 -11.36 6.59
N ARG A 15 -6.26 -12.38 6.37
CA ARG A 15 -4.92 -12.17 5.78
C ARG A 15 -5.02 -11.49 4.41
N GLN A 16 -6.05 -11.83 3.63
CA GLN A 16 -6.28 -11.29 2.30
C GLN A 16 -6.60 -9.78 2.37
N ASP A 17 -7.49 -9.37 3.27
CA ASP A 17 -7.85 -7.96 3.44
C ASP A 17 -6.69 -7.13 3.99
N LEU A 18 -5.91 -7.71 4.90
CA LEU A 18 -4.70 -7.08 5.42
C LEU A 18 -3.67 -6.89 4.30
N GLN A 19 -3.40 -7.93 3.52
CA GLN A 19 -2.42 -7.84 2.43
C GLN A 19 -2.84 -6.79 1.41
N ARG A 20 -4.11 -6.79 0.98
CA ARG A 20 -4.65 -5.75 0.09
C ARG A 20 -4.42 -4.34 0.63
N THR A 21 -4.63 -4.14 1.94
CA THR A 21 -4.43 -2.83 2.58
C THR A 21 -2.95 -2.42 2.54
N LEU A 22 -2.06 -3.37 2.83
CA LEU A 22 -0.61 -3.14 2.82
C LEU A 22 -0.09 -2.86 1.41
N ASP A 23 -0.61 -3.56 0.39
CA ASP A 23 -0.23 -3.36 -1.01
C ASP A 23 -0.59 -1.94 -1.48
N VAL A 24 -1.81 -1.48 -1.17
CA VAL A 24 -2.23 -0.10 -1.48
C VAL A 24 -1.40 0.91 -0.71
N TYR A 25 -1.17 0.69 0.60
CA TYR A 25 -0.33 1.57 1.40
C TYR A 25 1.09 1.67 0.81
N TRP A 26 1.67 0.54 0.40
CA TRP A 26 3.01 0.49 -0.16
C TRP A 26 3.09 1.25 -1.49
N LEU A 27 2.10 1.11 -2.38
CA LEU A 27 2.02 1.88 -3.62
C LEU A 27 1.95 3.39 -3.35
N VAL A 28 1.04 3.80 -2.47
CA VAL A 28 0.83 5.23 -2.15
C VAL A 28 2.08 5.84 -1.51
N HIS A 29 2.66 5.15 -0.53
CA HIS A 29 3.81 5.64 0.21
C HIS A 29 5.04 5.82 -0.70
N ASN A 30 5.28 4.87 -1.60
CA ASN A 30 6.49 4.90 -2.43
C ASN A 30 6.38 5.79 -3.66
N PHE A 31 5.18 5.92 -4.25
CA PHE A 31 5.03 6.56 -5.55
C PHE A 31 4.27 7.89 -5.52
N VAL A 32 3.50 8.19 -4.48
CA VAL A 32 2.69 9.41 -4.39
C VAL A 32 3.16 10.33 -3.27
N CYS A 33 3.39 9.78 -2.07
CA CYS A 33 3.70 10.59 -0.90
C CYS A 33 5.18 11.00 -0.86
N ALA A 34 5.44 12.29 -0.68
CA ALA A 34 6.77 12.77 -0.33
C ALA A 34 7.12 12.33 1.10
N HIS A 35 8.33 11.80 1.29
CA HIS A 35 8.79 11.41 2.62
C HIS A 35 8.92 12.64 3.52
N PHE A 36 8.53 12.51 4.79
CA PHE A 36 8.41 13.65 5.71
C PHE A 36 9.72 14.42 5.90
N THR A 37 10.85 13.73 6.04
CA THR A 37 12.16 14.37 6.28
C THR A 37 12.81 14.89 5.02
N THR A 38 12.75 14.13 3.91
CA THR A 38 13.48 14.48 2.68
C THR A 38 12.66 15.34 1.73
N LYS A 39 11.34 15.42 1.94
CA LYS A 39 10.39 16.08 1.05
C LYS A 39 10.40 15.57 -0.40
N VAL A 40 10.96 14.38 -0.60
CA VAL A 40 11.08 13.71 -1.90
C VAL A 40 10.32 12.38 -1.84
N VAL A 41 9.63 12.06 -2.93
CA VAL A 41 8.93 10.77 -3.12
C VAL A 41 9.95 9.63 -3.17
N PRO A 42 9.76 8.52 -2.43
CA PRO A 42 10.75 7.43 -2.39
C PRO A 42 11.18 6.90 -3.76
N ALA A 43 10.23 6.66 -4.67
CA ALA A 43 10.52 6.18 -6.02
C ALA A 43 11.38 7.18 -6.83
N VAL A 44 11.24 8.48 -6.58
CA VAL A 44 12.08 9.51 -7.21
C VAL A 44 13.49 9.49 -6.64
N LYS A 45 13.61 9.41 -5.31
CA LYS A 45 14.92 9.31 -4.64
C LYS A 45 15.72 8.08 -5.09
N LEU A 46 15.02 6.99 -5.42
CA LEU A 46 15.61 5.75 -5.92
C LEU A 46 15.90 5.76 -7.43
N GLY A 47 15.53 6.83 -8.15
CA GLY A 47 15.73 6.93 -9.60
C GLY A 47 14.78 6.04 -10.44
N ILE A 48 13.70 5.54 -9.83
CA ILE A 48 12.68 4.73 -10.53
C ILE A 48 11.78 5.64 -11.36
N LEU A 49 11.48 6.83 -10.86
CA LEU A 49 10.71 7.86 -11.56
C LEU A 49 11.48 9.19 -11.52
N GLU A 50 11.28 10.01 -12.55
CA GLU A 50 11.78 11.38 -12.55
C GLU A 50 10.94 12.29 -11.63
N VAL A 51 9.63 12.01 -11.52
CA VAL A 51 8.68 12.74 -10.68
C VAL A 51 7.69 11.78 -10.03
N GLY A 52 7.18 12.14 -8.85
CA GLY A 52 6.14 11.38 -8.17
C GLY A 52 4.83 11.33 -8.96
N LEU A 53 4.05 10.28 -8.75
CA LEU A 53 2.72 10.14 -9.33
C LEU A 53 1.70 10.96 -8.55
N SER A 54 0.70 11.48 -9.25
CA SER A 54 -0.55 11.93 -8.64
C SER A 54 -1.47 10.74 -8.32
N TRP A 55 -2.43 10.93 -7.43
CA TRP A 55 -3.49 9.96 -7.15
C TRP A 55 -4.24 9.52 -8.41
N PHE A 56 -4.57 10.47 -9.28
CA PHE A 56 -5.28 10.16 -10.51
C PHE A 56 -4.46 9.25 -11.43
N GLN A 57 -3.17 9.55 -11.62
CA GLN A 57 -2.27 8.70 -12.40
C GLN A 57 -2.15 7.31 -11.81
N LEU A 58 -1.95 7.19 -10.49
CA LEU A 58 -1.84 5.88 -9.82
C LEU A 58 -3.12 5.04 -9.99
N LEU A 59 -4.30 5.64 -9.82
CA LEU A 59 -5.58 4.93 -9.88
C LEU A 59 -6.06 4.63 -11.30
N THR A 60 -5.52 5.32 -12.31
CA THR A 60 -5.86 5.10 -13.73
C THR A 60 -4.82 4.26 -14.48
N MET A 61 -3.71 3.90 -13.84
CA MET A 61 -2.71 3.01 -14.41
C MET A 61 -3.37 1.70 -14.87
N ARG A 62 -3.25 1.44 -16.17
CA ARG A 62 -3.68 0.19 -16.79
C ARG A 62 -2.52 -0.79 -16.69
N TYR A 63 -2.81 -2.00 -16.21
CA TYR A 63 -1.86 -3.10 -16.30
C TYR A 63 -1.70 -3.48 -17.79
N ALA A 64 -0.50 -3.37 -18.33
CA ALA A 64 -0.16 -3.95 -19.62
C ALA A 64 0.29 -5.41 -19.39
N ILE A 65 -0.41 -6.35 -20.01
CA ILE A 65 -0.06 -7.79 -20.06
C ILE A 65 0.85 -8.01 -21.26
#